data_AF-A0A3B4A829-F1
#
_entry.id   AF-A0A3B4A829-F1
#
_cell.length_a   1.000
_cell.length_b   1.000
_cell.length_c   1.000
_cell.angle_alpha   90.00
_cell.angle_beta   90.00
_cell.angle_gamma   90.00
#
_symmetry.space_group_name_H-M   'P 1'
#
loop_
_entity.id
_entity.type
_entity.pdbx_description
1 polymer ?
#
loop_
_entity_poly.entity_id
_entity_poly.type
_entity_poly.pdbx_seq_one_letter_code
_entity_poly.pdbx_strand_id
1 'polypeptide(L)'
;MPLPPALLARLAKRGIVKPTEQGADEEIIAEDYDDNNVDYEATRLENLPPNWYKVFDPTCGLPYYWNVETDLVAWLSPNDPTAVISKPAKKVKEVVEDKAERMDRSEKERERDRDRDRDRDRDRERERDRDRDRRRHRREDPAPYSKSKRGKKDDEMDPMDPSAYSDAPRGSWSTGLPKRNEAKTGADTTAAGPLFQQRPYPSPGAVLRANAANQIPKE
;
A
#
# COMPACT_ATOMS: atom_id res chain seq x y z
N MET A 1 -72.47 -16.67 42.91
CA MET A 1 -71.51 -17.31 41.98
C MET A 1 -71.15 -16.27 40.92
N PRO A 2 -69.86 -16.00 40.67
CA PRO A 2 -69.44 -15.04 39.64
C PRO A 2 -69.84 -15.55 38.25
N LEU A 3 -70.33 -14.66 37.38
CA LEU A 3 -70.71 -15.01 36.01
C LEU A 3 -69.45 -15.26 35.16
N PRO A 4 -69.47 -16.22 34.22
CA PRO A 4 -68.33 -16.47 33.35
C PRO A 4 -68.11 -15.28 32.39
N PRO A 5 -66.85 -14.94 32.06
CA PRO A 5 -66.50 -13.71 31.32
C PRO A 5 -67.22 -13.54 29.99
N ALA A 6 -67.41 -14.65 29.25
CA ALA A 6 -68.09 -14.63 27.95
C ALA A 6 -69.57 -14.25 28.04
N LEU A 7 -70.24 -14.63 29.14
CA LEU A 7 -71.64 -14.23 29.39
C LEU A 7 -71.71 -12.75 29.82
N LEU A 8 -70.76 -12.29 30.65
CA LEU A 8 -70.67 -10.90 31.08
C LEU A 8 -70.51 -9.96 29.86
N ALA A 9 -69.61 -10.27 28.94
CA ALA A 9 -69.41 -9.50 27.71
C ALA A 9 -70.66 -9.45 26.81
N ARG A 10 -71.38 -10.58 26.67
CA ARG A 10 -72.64 -10.64 25.92
C ARG A 10 -73.76 -9.84 26.58
N LEU A 11 -73.86 -9.88 27.90
CA LEU A 11 -74.84 -9.10 28.67
C LEU A 11 -74.53 -7.60 28.65
N ALA A 12 -73.25 -7.22 28.73
CA ALA A 12 -72.79 -5.85 28.59
C ALA A 12 -73.10 -5.28 27.20
N LYS A 13 -72.82 -6.04 26.13
CA LYS A 13 -73.19 -5.66 24.75
C LYS A 13 -74.71 -5.49 24.53
N ARG A 14 -75.53 -6.14 25.36
CA ARG A 14 -76.99 -5.98 25.34
C ARG A 14 -77.51 -4.93 26.34
N GLY A 15 -76.61 -4.21 27.02
CA GLY A 15 -76.97 -3.15 27.97
C GLY A 15 -77.56 -3.64 29.29
N ILE A 16 -77.47 -4.94 29.59
CA ILE A 16 -78.08 -5.57 30.77
C ILE A 16 -77.17 -5.42 32.01
N VAL A 17 -75.86 -5.35 31.81
CA VAL A 17 -74.86 -5.22 32.88
C VAL A 17 -73.89 -4.09 32.51
N LYS A 18 -73.61 -3.19 33.46
CA LYS A 18 -72.61 -2.12 33.28
C LYS A 18 -71.21 -2.75 33.34
N PRO A 19 -70.34 -2.59 32.33
CA PRO A 19 -68.96 -3.04 32.43
C PRO A 19 -68.28 -2.25 33.56
N THR A 20 -67.75 -2.95 34.55
CA THR A 20 -66.84 -2.36 35.54
C THR A 20 -65.52 -2.07 34.83
N GLU A 21 -65.13 -0.80 34.74
CA GLU A 21 -63.95 -0.27 34.05
C GLU A 21 -62.61 -0.65 34.71
N GLN A 22 -62.40 -1.91 35.10
CA GLN A 22 -61.15 -2.35 35.71
C GLN A 22 -60.51 -3.49 34.91
N GLY A 23 -59.51 -3.09 34.13
CA GLY A 23 -58.57 -3.89 33.35
C GLY A 23 -58.45 -3.33 31.92
N ALA A 24 -57.61 -2.34 31.59
CA ALA A 24 -56.16 -2.28 31.82
C ALA A 24 -55.59 -3.71 31.68
N ASP A 25 -55.10 -4.13 30.52
CA ASP A 25 -54.02 -3.49 29.79
C ASP A 25 -54.23 -3.69 28.29
N GLU A 26 -54.54 -2.61 27.57
CA GLU A 26 -54.15 -2.54 26.18
C GLU A 26 -52.62 -2.51 26.19
N GLU A 27 -51.98 -3.66 25.98
CA GLU A 27 -50.60 -3.68 25.49
C GLU A 27 -50.61 -3.04 24.11
N ILE A 28 -50.56 -1.70 24.11
CA ILE A 28 -50.17 -0.90 22.96
C ILE A 28 -48.71 -1.27 22.74
N ILE A 29 -48.50 -2.28 21.90
CA ILE A 29 -47.24 -2.55 21.21
C ILE A 29 -47.04 -1.40 20.20
N ALA A 30 -46.85 -0.19 20.71
CA ALA A 30 -45.80 0.63 20.13
C ALA A 30 -44.55 -0.02 20.75
N GLU A 31 -43.81 -0.89 20.08
CA GLU A 31 -43.00 -0.47 18.93
C GLU A 31 -42.73 1.02 19.05
N ASP A 32 -42.03 1.33 20.14
CA ASP A 32 -41.14 2.44 20.35
C ASP A 32 -40.20 2.56 19.15
N TYR A 33 -40.78 2.98 18.02
CA TYR A 33 -40.12 3.61 16.89
C TYR A 33 -39.57 4.99 17.29
N ASP A 34 -39.02 5.09 18.49
CA ASP A 34 -38.12 6.17 18.88
C ASP A 34 -36.68 5.65 18.78
N ASP A 35 -36.37 5.13 17.59
CA ASP A 35 -35.02 4.89 17.09
C ASP A 35 -34.29 6.25 16.85
N ASN A 36 -34.68 7.31 17.57
CA ASN A 36 -33.97 8.57 17.60
C ASN A 36 -32.72 8.35 18.45
N ASN A 37 -31.70 7.92 17.75
CA ASN A 37 -30.31 7.95 18.15
C ASN A 37 -29.81 9.36 18.57
N VAL A 38 -30.69 10.37 18.57
CA VAL A 38 -30.45 11.77 18.88
C VAL A 38 -31.25 12.14 20.13
N ASP A 39 -30.56 12.39 21.24
CA ASP A 39 -31.19 12.83 22.47
C ASP A 39 -31.36 14.35 22.45
N TYR A 40 -32.50 14.80 21.92
CA TYR A 40 -32.84 16.22 21.79
C TYR A 40 -32.98 16.93 23.14
N GLU A 41 -33.39 16.22 24.19
CA GLU A 41 -33.51 16.78 25.55
C GLU A 41 -32.12 17.04 26.15
N ALA A 42 -31.21 16.07 26.07
CA ALA A 42 -29.83 16.26 26.51
C ALA A 42 -29.10 17.33 25.67
N THR A 43 -29.37 17.39 24.37
CA THR A 43 -28.83 18.42 23.48
C THR A 43 -29.25 19.82 23.93
N ARG A 44 -30.52 20.00 24.30
CA ARG A 44 -31.06 21.29 24.77
C ARG A 44 -30.52 21.69 26.15
N LEU A 45 -30.24 20.72 27.02
CA LEU A 45 -29.73 20.96 28.38
C LEU A 45 -28.24 21.35 28.40
N GLU A 46 -27.44 20.89 27.44
CA GLU A 46 -25.98 21.10 27.42
C GLU A 46 -25.53 22.47 26.85
N ASN A 47 -26.46 23.37 26.49
CA ASN A 47 -26.15 24.68 25.87
C ASN A 47 -25.13 24.54 24.72
N LEU A 48 -25.36 23.56 23.84
CA LEU A 48 -24.51 23.31 22.68
C LEU A 48 -24.56 24.48 21.70
N PRO A 49 -23.49 24.72 20.93
CA PRO A 49 -23.52 25.73 19.87
C PRO A 49 -24.62 25.40 18.83
N PRO A 50 -25.06 26.38 18.03
CA PRO A 50 -26.08 26.16 17.01
C PRO A 50 -25.72 24.98 16.09
N ASN A 51 -26.73 24.19 15.74
CA ASN A 51 -26.62 23.06 14.82
C ASN A 51 -25.78 21.88 15.31
N TRP A 52 -25.39 21.86 16.59
CA TRP A 52 -24.76 20.72 17.24
C TRP A 52 -25.79 19.87 18.00
N TYR A 53 -25.72 18.57 17.80
CA TYR A 53 -26.60 17.59 18.42
C TYR A 53 -25.78 16.52 19.14
N LYS A 54 -26.29 16.07 20.29
CA LYS A 54 -25.77 14.92 21.01
C LYS A 54 -26.45 13.67 20.47
N VAL A 55 -25.65 12.79 19.91
CA VAL A 55 -26.09 11.59 19.21
C VAL A 55 -25.43 10.41 19.89
N PHE A 56 -26.17 9.36 20.23
CA PHE A 56 -25.59 8.13 20.76
C PHE A 56 -25.11 7.25 19.61
N ASP A 57 -24.07 6.45 19.75
CA ASP A 57 -23.71 5.49 18.70
C ASP A 57 -24.48 4.18 18.95
N PRO A 58 -25.28 3.65 18.01
CA PRO A 58 -26.00 2.39 18.19
C PRO A 58 -25.09 1.20 18.53
N THR A 59 -23.83 1.26 18.09
CA THR A 59 -22.89 0.15 18.27
C THR A 59 -22.29 0.09 19.67
N CYS A 60 -22.18 1.22 20.36
CA CYS A 60 -21.50 1.30 21.66
C CYS A 60 -22.27 2.06 22.75
N GLY A 61 -23.38 2.70 22.42
CA GLY A 61 -24.19 3.51 23.33
C GLY A 61 -23.47 4.75 23.87
N LEU A 62 -22.30 5.11 23.31
CA LEU A 62 -21.54 6.28 23.74
C LEU A 62 -22.03 7.53 23.00
N PRO A 63 -22.16 8.68 23.69
CA PRO A 63 -22.52 9.92 23.03
C PRO A 63 -21.35 10.46 22.20
N TYR A 64 -21.68 10.96 21.03
CA TYR A 64 -20.84 11.81 20.19
C TYR A 64 -21.63 13.05 19.79
N TYR A 65 -20.92 14.07 19.35
CA TYR A 65 -21.49 15.36 18.97
C TYR A 65 -21.38 15.52 17.46
N TRP A 66 -22.49 15.81 16.81
CA TRP A 66 -22.57 16.00 15.37
C TRP A 66 -23.12 17.38 15.03
N ASN A 67 -22.44 18.07 14.11
CA ASN A 67 -22.92 19.30 13.52
C ASN A 67 -23.62 19.02 12.17
N VAL A 68 -24.92 19.31 12.09
CA VAL A 68 -25.76 18.99 10.91
C VAL A 68 -25.45 19.88 9.70
N GLU A 69 -25.00 21.11 9.90
CA GLU A 69 -24.72 22.02 8.77
C GLU A 69 -23.38 21.71 8.09
N THR A 70 -22.38 21.33 8.88
CA THR A 70 -20.99 21.17 8.40
C THR A 70 -20.56 19.72 8.28
N ASP A 71 -21.40 18.78 8.69
CA ASP A 71 -21.08 17.36 8.84
C ASP A 71 -19.78 17.15 9.62
N LEU A 72 -19.59 17.89 10.71
CA LEU A 72 -18.45 17.71 11.60
C LEU A 72 -18.86 16.85 12.80
N VAL A 73 -17.94 16.00 13.25
CA VAL A 73 -18.14 15.10 14.38
C VAL A 73 -17.04 15.28 15.43
N ALA A 74 -17.41 15.14 16.70
CA ALA A 74 -16.51 15.18 17.85
C ALA A 74 -16.95 14.17 18.91
N TRP A 75 -15.99 13.58 19.63
CA TRP A 75 -16.27 12.67 20.75
C TRP A 75 -16.57 13.40 22.07
N LEU A 76 -16.20 14.68 22.15
CA LEU A 76 -16.42 15.54 23.31
C LEU A 76 -17.31 16.71 22.91
N SER A 77 -17.94 17.33 23.91
CA SER A 77 -18.78 18.51 23.69
C SER A 77 -17.96 19.60 22.97
N PRO A 78 -18.51 20.27 21.95
CA PRO A 78 -17.84 21.39 21.26
C PRO A 78 -17.43 22.54 22.19
N ASN A 79 -18.05 22.62 23.37
CA ASN A 79 -17.71 23.59 24.40
C ASN A 79 -16.46 23.19 25.22
N ASP A 80 -16.01 21.93 25.12
CA ASP A 80 -14.83 21.43 25.79
C ASP A 80 -13.55 21.86 25.04
N PRO A 81 -12.55 22.44 25.73
CA PRO A 81 -11.31 22.90 25.09
C PRO A 81 -10.48 21.77 24.45
N THR A 82 -10.72 20.51 24.83
CA THR A 82 -10.02 19.34 24.31
C THR A 82 -10.75 18.64 23.16
N ALA A 83 -11.91 19.16 22.75
CA ALA A 83 -12.70 18.58 21.68
C ALA A 83 -11.98 18.65 20.32
N VAL A 84 -11.73 17.48 19.73
CA VAL A 84 -11.19 17.36 18.37
C VAL A 84 -12.35 17.26 17.39
N ILE A 85 -12.65 18.39 16.73
CA ILE A 85 -13.68 18.47 15.70
C ILE A 85 -13.08 18.01 14.37
N SER A 86 -13.66 16.96 13.79
CA SER A 86 -13.15 16.34 12.56
C SER A 86 -14.27 15.99 11.59
N LYS A 87 -13.92 15.69 10.33
CA LYS A 87 -14.88 15.12 9.38
C LYS A 87 -15.20 13.68 9.77
N PRO A 88 -16.42 13.18 9.51
CA PRO A 88 -16.80 11.81 9.80
C PRO A 88 -15.83 10.84 9.13
N ALA A 89 -15.42 9.81 9.88
CA ALA A 89 -14.44 8.84 9.43
C ALA A 89 -14.80 8.22 8.07
N LYS A 90 -16.10 8.00 7.81
CA LYS A 90 -16.61 7.51 6.52
C LYS A 90 -16.22 8.40 5.34
N LYS A 91 -16.32 9.73 5.49
CA LYS A 91 -15.97 10.69 4.43
C LYS A 91 -14.46 10.81 4.25
N VAL A 92 -13.70 10.75 5.33
CA VAL A 92 -12.23 10.76 5.27
C VAL A 92 -11.72 9.52 4.53
N LYS A 93 -12.30 8.35 4.81
CA LYS A 93 -11.94 7.08 4.15
C LYS A 93 -12.14 7.13 2.64
N GLU A 94 -13.30 7.61 2.18
CA GLU A 94 -13.61 7.76 0.75
C GLU A 94 -12.56 8.62 0.02
N VAL A 95 -12.19 9.77 0.60
CA VAL A 95 -11.18 10.66 0.00
C VAL A 95 -9.79 10.03 -0.05
N VAL A 96 -9.42 9.24 0.97
CA VAL A 96 -8.13 8.56 1.01
C VAL A 96 -8.09 7.43 -0.02
N GLU A 97 -9.17 6.66 -0.16
CA GLU A 97 -9.31 5.60 -1.16
C GLU A 97 -9.24 6.18 -2.57
N ASP A 98 -10.01 7.23 -2.88
CA ASP A 98 -9.96 7.92 -4.18
C ASP A 98 -8.56 8.46 -4.50
N LYS A 99 -7.88 9.01 -3.50
CA LYS A 99 -6.51 9.53 -3.66
C LYS A 99 -5.52 8.40 -3.90
N ALA A 100 -5.68 7.26 -3.22
CA ALA A 100 -4.85 6.09 -3.41
C ALA A 100 -5.05 5.49 -4.81
N GLU A 101 -6.29 5.36 -5.28
CA GLU A 101 -6.59 4.89 -6.64
C GLU A 101 -6.00 5.82 -7.71
N ARG A 102 -6.13 7.13 -7.52
CA ARG A 102 -5.53 8.11 -8.45
C ARG A 102 -4.01 8.02 -8.47
N MET A 103 -3.39 7.77 -7.31
CA MET A 103 -1.93 7.60 -7.21
C MET A 103 -1.47 6.32 -7.92
N ASP A 104 -2.14 5.18 -7.69
CA ASP A 104 -1.88 3.91 -8.37
C ASP A 104 -2.04 4.04 -9.89
N ARG A 105 -3.08 4.72 -10.36
CA ARG A 105 -3.29 4.99 -11.79
C ARG A 105 -2.15 5.81 -12.38
N SER A 106 -1.69 6.85 -11.68
CA SER A 106 -0.56 7.67 -12.11
C SER A 106 0.76 6.90 -12.12
N GLU A 107 0.97 6.00 -11.15
CA GLU A 107 2.16 5.17 -11.09
C GLU A 107 2.20 4.15 -12.24
N LYS A 108 1.06 3.50 -12.53
CA LYS A 108 0.92 2.61 -13.70
C LYS A 108 1.16 3.33 -15.02
N GLU A 109 0.71 4.57 -15.15
CA GLU A 109 0.97 5.37 -16.36
C GLU A 109 2.47 5.68 -16.51
N ARG A 110 3.14 6.08 -15.42
CA ARG A 110 4.60 6.31 -15.42
C ARG A 110 5.39 5.05 -15.73
N GLU A 111 4.95 3.90 -15.26
CA GLU A 111 5.58 2.61 -15.58
C GLU A 111 5.45 2.29 -17.07
N ARG A 112 4.25 2.48 -17.65
CA ARG A 112 4.03 2.31 -19.09
C ARG A 112 4.90 3.25 -19.93
N ASP A 113 5.10 4.49 -19.49
CA ASP A 113 5.99 5.42 -20.19
C ASP A 113 7.46 4.98 -20.12
N ARG A 114 7.92 4.50 -18.96
CA ARG A 114 9.27 3.93 -18.83
C ARG A 114 9.47 2.70 -19.72
N ASP A 115 8.46 1.85 -19.84
CA ASP A 115 8.53 0.68 -20.73
C ASP A 115 8.59 1.09 -22.21
N ARG A 116 7.80 2.09 -22.62
CA ARG A 116 7.89 2.67 -23.97
C ARG A 116 9.28 3.24 -24.25
N ASP A 117 9.90 3.92 -23.28
CA ASP A 117 11.25 4.46 -23.44
C ASP A 117 12.30 3.35 -23.56
N ARG A 118 12.19 2.28 -22.78
CA ARG A 118 13.04 1.09 -22.92
C ARG A 118 12.92 0.44 -24.29
N ASP A 119 11.70 0.35 -24.84
CA ASP A 119 11.48 -0.21 -26.17
C ASP A 119 12.10 0.67 -27.27
N ARG A 120 11.97 2.00 -27.15
CA ARG A 120 12.66 2.95 -28.06
C ARG A 120 14.18 2.79 -28.01
N ASP A 121 14.75 2.59 -26.82
CA ASP A 121 16.20 2.38 -26.69
C ASP A 121 16.64 1.07 -27.34
N ARG A 122 15.88 -0.02 -27.18
CA ARG A 122 16.14 -1.29 -27.89
C ARG A 122 16.10 -1.13 -29.41
N ASP A 123 15.15 -0.36 -29.93
CA ASP A 123 15.06 -0.12 -31.37
C ASP A 123 16.25 0.71 -31.90
N ARG A 124 16.69 1.72 -31.13
CA ARG A 124 17.92 2.47 -31.45
C ARG A 124 19.17 1.59 -31.44
N GLU A 125 19.27 0.64 -30.52
CA GLU A 125 20.37 -0.34 -30.49
C GLU A 125 20.36 -1.23 -31.73
N ARG A 126 19.19 -1.77 -32.11
CA ARG A 126 19.03 -2.58 -33.33
C ARG A 126 19.43 -1.81 -34.59
N GLU A 127 19.11 -0.52 -34.68
CA GLU A 127 19.54 0.33 -35.79
C GLU A 127 21.07 0.50 -35.82
N ARG A 128 21.69 0.75 -34.67
CA ARG A 128 23.17 0.84 -34.57
C ARG A 128 23.86 -0.45 -34.99
N ASP A 129 23.31 -1.60 -34.61
CA ASP A 129 23.87 -2.90 -35.00
C ASP A 129 23.74 -3.13 -36.51
N ARG A 130 22.60 -2.80 -37.12
CA ARG A 130 22.43 -2.85 -38.58
C ARG A 130 23.43 -1.94 -39.31
N ASP A 131 23.67 -0.73 -38.79
CA ASP A 131 24.66 0.18 -39.37
C ASP A 131 26.09 -0.32 -39.18
N ARG A 132 26.39 -0.98 -38.04
CA ARG A 132 27.67 -1.65 -37.83
C ARG A 132 27.86 -2.81 -38.82
N ASP A 133 26.83 -3.61 -39.05
CA ASP A 133 26.85 -4.70 -40.03
C ASP A 133 27.02 -4.19 -41.46
N ARG A 134 26.31 -3.12 -41.85
CA ARG A 134 26.53 -2.46 -43.14
C ARG A 134 27.98 -1.97 -43.31
N ARG A 135 28.55 -1.36 -42.27
CA ARG A 135 29.95 -0.91 -42.27
C ARG A 135 30.93 -2.08 -42.32
N ARG A 136 30.61 -3.20 -41.66
CA ARG A 136 31.40 -4.44 -41.68
C ARG A 136 31.38 -5.06 -43.08
N HIS A 137 30.21 -5.15 -43.70
CA HIS A 137 30.06 -5.67 -45.07
C HIS A 137 30.81 -4.80 -46.09
N ARG A 138 30.80 -3.47 -45.93
CA ARG A 138 31.60 -2.55 -46.76
C ARG A 138 33.12 -2.68 -46.54
N ARG A 139 33.56 -3.12 -45.35
CA ARG A 139 34.97 -3.41 -45.06
C ARG A 139 35.41 -4.79 -45.57
N GLU A 140 34.49 -5.73 -45.69
CA GLU A 140 34.74 -7.11 -46.13
C GLU A 140 34.72 -7.26 -47.65
N ASP A 141 34.20 -6.28 -48.41
CA ASP A 141 34.52 -6.13 -49.83
C ASP A 141 36.02 -5.79 -49.96
N PRO A 142 36.87 -6.71 -50.47
CA PRO A 142 38.27 -6.42 -50.62
C PRO A 142 38.40 -5.31 -51.66
N ALA A 143 38.82 -4.12 -51.22
CA ALA A 143 39.33 -3.12 -52.14
C ALA A 143 40.36 -3.82 -53.04
N PRO A 144 40.33 -3.65 -54.38
CA PRO A 144 41.11 -4.45 -55.32
C PRO A 144 42.63 -4.29 -55.17
N TYR A 145 43.08 -3.55 -54.15
CA TYR A 145 44.48 -3.32 -53.83
C TYR A 145 44.71 -3.08 -52.33
N SER A 146 44.73 -4.12 -51.49
CA SER A 146 45.40 -4.00 -50.18
C SER A 146 46.03 -5.30 -49.72
N LYS A 147 47.21 -5.59 -50.27
CA LYS A 147 48.16 -6.56 -49.73
C LYS A 147 49.30 -5.79 -49.07
N SER A 148 49.21 -5.48 -47.77
CA SER A 148 50.37 -5.24 -46.90
C SER A 148 49.98 -4.84 -45.47
N LYS A 149 50.83 -5.27 -44.53
CA LYS A 149 50.84 -4.98 -43.08
C LYS A 149 49.99 -5.87 -42.16
N ARG A 150 50.37 -7.14 -42.15
CA ARG A 150 50.49 -7.89 -40.89
C ARG A 150 51.90 -7.63 -40.36
N GLY A 151 52.04 -6.63 -39.50
CA GLY A 151 53.29 -6.30 -38.83
C GLY A 151 52.95 -5.67 -37.50
N LYS A 152 53.12 -6.43 -36.41
CA LYS A 152 53.17 -5.91 -35.05
C LYS A 152 54.12 -4.70 -35.04
N LYS A 153 53.58 -3.51 -34.80
CA LYS A 153 54.35 -2.37 -34.29
C LYS A 153 54.18 -2.42 -32.78
N ASP A 154 55.05 -3.17 -32.12
CA ASP A 154 55.24 -3.07 -30.67
C ASP A 154 56.08 -1.81 -30.31
N ASP A 155 56.48 -0.96 -31.28
CA ASP A 155 57.34 0.23 -31.05
C ASP A 155 56.92 1.46 -31.88
N GLU A 156 55.70 1.97 -31.69
CA GLU A 156 55.39 3.36 -32.05
C GLU A 156 54.37 3.90 -31.04
N MET A 157 54.87 4.17 -29.83
CA MET A 157 54.08 4.78 -28.78
C MET A 157 53.68 6.20 -29.18
N ASP A 158 52.44 6.55 -28.88
CA ASP A 158 51.95 7.92 -29.05
C ASP A 158 52.82 8.85 -28.18
N PRO A 159 53.48 9.87 -28.76
CA PRO A 159 54.30 10.83 -28.03
C PRO A 159 53.49 11.73 -27.08
N MET A 160 52.20 11.47 -26.88
CA MET A 160 51.36 12.07 -25.84
C MET A 160 50.77 11.03 -24.86
N ASP A 161 51.10 9.74 -24.98
CA ASP A 161 50.66 8.72 -24.03
C ASP A 161 51.51 8.77 -22.75
N PRO A 162 50.90 8.94 -21.56
CA PRO A 162 51.64 8.95 -20.29
C PRO A 162 52.45 7.68 -20.04
N SER A 163 52.07 6.53 -20.60
CA SER A 163 52.85 5.28 -20.51
C SER A 163 54.13 5.29 -21.38
N ALA A 164 54.25 6.24 -22.31
CA ALA A 164 55.46 6.45 -23.11
C ALA A 164 56.55 7.23 -22.35
N TYR A 165 56.17 8.04 -21.35
CA TYR A 165 57.10 8.87 -20.55
C TYR A 165 57.17 8.51 -19.06
N SER A 166 56.28 7.64 -18.55
CA SER A 166 56.25 7.25 -17.14
C SER A 166 56.70 5.81 -16.93
N ASP A 167 57.33 5.53 -15.79
CA ASP A 167 57.70 4.19 -15.32
C ASP A 167 56.48 3.40 -14.79
N ALA A 168 55.29 3.72 -15.33
CA ALA A 168 54.06 3.04 -14.97
C ALA A 168 54.16 1.57 -15.44
N PRO A 169 53.98 0.60 -14.54
CA PRO A 169 54.06 -0.80 -14.90
C PRO A 169 53.02 -1.10 -15.99
N ARG A 170 53.50 -1.64 -17.11
CA ARG A 170 52.69 -2.03 -18.28
C ARG A 170 51.90 -3.29 -17.93
N GLY A 171 50.84 -3.12 -17.15
CA GLY A 171 49.95 -4.17 -16.71
C GLY A 171 48.76 -4.37 -17.64
N SER A 172 48.40 -5.62 -17.93
CA SER A 172 47.05 -5.93 -18.42
C SER A 172 46.03 -5.53 -17.34
N TRP A 173 44.78 -5.22 -17.67
CA TRP A 173 43.74 -4.89 -16.69
C TRP A 173 43.68 -5.87 -15.48
N SER A 174 44.07 -7.14 -15.67
CA SER A 174 44.14 -8.15 -14.62
C SER A 174 45.31 -8.04 -13.62
N THR A 175 46.34 -7.22 -13.83
CA THR A 175 47.44 -7.08 -12.88
C THR A 175 46.99 -6.26 -11.67
N GLY A 176 46.80 -6.92 -10.53
CA GLY A 176 46.41 -6.30 -9.26
C GLY A 176 45.00 -6.65 -8.78
N LEU A 177 44.18 -7.35 -9.57
CA LEU A 177 42.90 -7.87 -9.09
C LEU A 177 43.10 -9.22 -8.37
N PRO A 178 42.48 -9.41 -7.17
CA PRO A 178 42.47 -10.72 -6.52
C PRO A 178 41.81 -11.75 -7.43
N LYS A 179 42.35 -12.96 -7.47
CA LYS A 179 41.80 -14.02 -8.33
C LYS A 179 40.35 -14.28 -7.90
N ARG A 180 39.46 -14.56 -8.86
CA ARG A 180 37.99 -14.74 -8.69
C ARG A 180 37.55 -15.64 -7.52
N ASN A 181 38.46 -16.38 -6.90
CA ASN A 181 38.19 -17.32 -5.81
C ASN A 181 38.56 -16.78 -4.40
N GLU A 182 39.23 -15.62 -4.27
CA GLU A 182 39.57 -15.02 -2.97
C GLU A 182 38.46 -14.13 -2.39
N ALA A 183 37.64 -13.50 -3.22
CA ALA A 183 36.64 -12.52 -2.79
C ALA A 183 35.29 -13.11 -2.32
N LYS A 184 35.12 -14.45 -2.32
CA LYS A 184 33.83 -15.08 -1.96
C LYS A 184 33.60 -15.16 -0.45
N THR A 185 34.65 -14.93 0.34
CA THR A 185 34.58 -14.64 1.76
C THR A 185 34.77 -13.14 1.93
N GLY A 186 33.68 -12.38 2.06
CA GLY A 186 33.69 -10.95 2.39
C GLY A 186 34.13 -10.72 3.83
N ALA A 187 35.28 -11.27 4.22
CA ALA A 187 35.85 -11.18 5.55
C ALA A 187 37.26 -10.58 5.43
N ASP A 188 37.52 -9.51 6.18
CA ASP A 188 38.84 -8.92 6.30
C ASP A 188 39.80 -9.94 6.93
N THR A 189 40.84 -10.32 6.18
CA THR A 189 41.84 -11.32 6.62
C THR A 189 42.74 -10.82 7.75
N THR A 190 42.55 -9.58 8.21
CA THR A 190 43.40 -8.91 9.21
C THR A 190 42.98 -9.22 10.66
N ALA A 191 41.80 -9.81 10.90
CA ALA A 191 41.33 -10.09 12.25
C ALA A 191 41.65 -11.54 12.67
N ALA A 192 42.66 -11.71 13.52
CA ALA A 192 42.96 -12.99 14.17
C ALA A 192 42.01 -13.22 15.36
N GLY A 193 40.91 -13.94 15.16
CA GLY A 193 40.01 -14.41 16.21
C GLY A 193 38.69 -14.98 15.69
N PRO A 194 37.92 -15.77 16.47
CA PRO A 194 36.59 -16.25 16.09
C PRO A 194 35.63 -15.06 15.98
N LEU A 195 35.53 -14.54 14.77
CA LEU A 195 34.79 -13.33 14.46
C LEU A 195 33.30 -13.68 14.38
N PHE A 196 32.58 -13.53 15.50
CA PHE A 196 31.12 -13.58 15.54
C PHE A 196 30.55 -12.32 14.86
N GLN A 197 30.79 -12.19 13.56
CA GLN A 197 30.09 -11.23 12.73
C GLN A 197 28.71 -11.79 12.43
N GLN A 198 27.70 -11.01 12.81
CA GLN A 198 26.29 -11.27 12.51
C GLN A 198 26.14 -11.46 11.01
N ARG A 199 26.02 -12.72 10.59
CA ARG A 199 25.83 -13.05 9.18
C ARG A 199 24.50 -12.46 8.72
N PRO A 200 24.44 -11.80 7.55
CA PRO A 200 23.19 -11.35 6.99
C PRO A 200 22.22 -12.52 6.87
N TYR A 201 20.96 -12.32 7.27
CA TYR A 201 19.94 -13.36 7.11
C TYR A 201 19.84 -13.78 5.63
N PRO A 202 19.62 -15.07 5.35
CA PRO A 202 19.44 -15.55 3.99
C PRO A 202 18.27 -14.82 3.32
N SER A 203 18.42 -14.49 2.04
CA SER A 203 17.34 -13.82 1.29
C SER A 203 16.09 -14.72 1.21
N PRO A 204 14.88 -14.14 1.12
CA PRO A 204 13.64 -14.91 1.09
C PRO A 204 13.64 -16.03 0.04
N GLY A 205 14.21 -15.80 -1.15
CA GLY A 205 14.34 -16.82 -2.19
C GLY A 205 15.32 -17.96 -1.85
N ALA A 206 16.36 -17.70 -1.04
CA ALA A 206 17.26 -18.75 -0.56
C ALA A 206 16.57 -19.65 0.47
N VAL A 207 15.74 -19.08 1.34
CA VAL A 207 14.93 -19.82 2.32
C VAL A 207 13.91 -20.72 1.60
N LEU A 208 13.20 -20.19 0.59
CA LEU A 208 12.24 -20.96 -0.20
C LEU A 208 12.89 -22.15 -0.93
N ARG A 209 14.09 -21.98 -1.50
CA ARG A 209 14.83 -23.07 -2.14
C ARG A 209 15.28 -24.14 -1.15
N ALA A 210 15.74 -23.74 0.04
CA ALA A 210 16.12 -24.69 1.08
C ALA A 210 14.91 -25.52 1.55
N ASN A 211 13.75 -24.87 1.72
CA ASN A 211 12.52 -25.56 2.09
C ASN A 211 12.04 -26.50 0.98
N ALA A 212 12.15 -26.11 -0.28
CA ALA A 212 11.81 -26.96 -1.41
C ALA A 212 12.72 -28.19 -1.53
N ALA A 213 14.02 -28.02 -1.29
CA ALA A 213 14.98 -29.13 -1.29
C ALA A 213 14.76 -30.12 -0.13
N ASN A 214 14.18 -29.67 0.97
CA ASN A 214 13.87 -30.50 2.13
C ASN A 214 12.48 -31.18 2.06
N GLN A 215 11.71 -30.94 1.00
CA GLN A 215 10.49 -31.71 0.76
C GLN A 215 10.87 -33.11 0.27
N ILE A 216 10.80 -34.08 1.18
CA ILE A 216 10.92 -35.50 0.85
C ILE A 216 9.69 -35.87 0.00
N PRO A 217 9.85 -36.47 -1.19
CA PRO A 217 8.71 -36.93 -1.97
C PRO A 217 7.94 -37.96 -1.14
N LYS A 218 6.65 -37.70 -0.90
CA LYS A 218 5.74 -38.71 -0.38
C LYS A 218 5.44 -39.67 -1.53
N GLU A 219 5.93 -40.90 -1.41
CA GLU A 219 5.49 -42.04 -2.23
C GLU A 219 4.01 -42.38 -1.98
#